data_AF-A0A8H7W1I3-F1
#
_entry.id   AF-A0A8H7W1I3-F1
#
_cell.length_a   1.000
_cell.length_b   1.000
_cell.length_c   1.000
_cell.angle_alpha   90.00
_cell.angle_beta   90.00
_cell.angle_gamma   90.00
#
_symmetry.space_group_name_H-M   'P 1'
#
loop_
_entity.id
_entity.type
_entity.pdbx_description
1 polymer ?
#
loop_
_entity_poly.entity_id
_entity_poly.type
_entity_poly.pdbx_seq_one_letter_code
_entity_poly.pdbx_strand_id
1 'polypeptide(L)'
;MAKNQFTIDLITTSLLGVPAGTYTTGDNISIDGTECDILYLPRSADLANLSPVIVEIQHTVTREFMCRAVQYEIFCIELYYKKRQQ
;
A
#
# COMPACT_ATOMS: atom_id res chain seq x y z
N MET A 1 9.18 -8.36 -8.91
CA MET A 1 9.70 -7.11 -9.50
C MET A 1 9.23 -5.86 -8.75
N ALA A 2 7.92 -5.68 -8.50
CA ALA A 2 7.42 -4.46 -7.85
C ALA A 2 7.76 -4.36 -6.34
N LYS A 3 8.08 -5.47 -5.66
CA LYS A 3 8.61 -5.48 -4.29
C LYS A 3 10.09 -5.04 -4.16
N ASN A 4 10.82 -4.82 -5.27
CA ASN A 4 12.21 -4.33 -5.22
C ASN A 4 12.22 -2.83 -4.88
N GLN A 5 13.13 -2.39 -4.00
CA GLN A 5 13.22 -1.01 -3.55
C GLN A 5 13.29 0.02 -4.67
N PHE A 6 14.00 -0.25 -5.76
CA PHE A 6 14.06 0.64 -6.91
C PHE A 6 12.66 0.91 -7.50
N THR A 7 11.84 -0.13 -7.62
CA THR A 7 10.47 -0.01 -8.13
C THR A 7 9.56 0.72 -7.14
N ILE A 8 9.72 0.46 -5.85
CA ILE A 8 8.98 1.16 -4.79
C ILE A 8 9.28 2.67 -4.85
N ASP A 9 10.56 3.02 -4.92
CA ASP A 9 10.99 4.42 -4.99
C ASP A 9 10.50 5.06 -6.28
N LEU A 10 10.62 4.38 -7.43
CA LEU A 10 10.10 4.89 -8.71
C LEU A 10 8.60 5.20 -8.63
N ILE A 11 7.79 4.27 -8.12
CA ILE A 11 6.34 4.45 -8.02
C ILE A 11 6.00 5.57 -7.03
N THR A 12 6.56 5.51 -5.81
CA THR A 12 6.18 6.43 -4.73
C THR A 12 6.70 7.85 -4.96
N THR A 13 7.91 8.02 -5.50
CA THR A 13 8.40 9.34 -5.92
C THR A 13 7.56 9.91 -7.06
N SER A 14 7.18 9.10 -8.05
CA SER A 14 6.37 9.60 -9.18
C SER A 14 4.93 9.94 -8.78
N LEU A 15 4.32 9.14 -7.91
CA LEU A 15 2.91 9.29 -7.51
C LEU A 15 2.73 10.34 -6.39
N LEU A 16 3.64 10.37 -5.42
CA LEU A 16 3.49 11.13 -4.17
C LEU A 16 4.55 12.23 -3.99
N GLY A 17 5.56 12.31 -4.87
CA GLY A 17 6.63 13.30 -4.76
C GLY A 17 7.56 13.10 -3.57
N VAL A 18 7.58 11.90 -2.98
CA VAL A 18 8.41 11.60 -1.80
C VAL A 18 9.83 11.17 -2.18
N PRO A 19 10.83 11.41 -1.31
CA PRO A 19 12.20 10.95 -1.55
C PRO A 19 12.30 9.42 -1.68
N ALA A 20 13.25 8.94 -2.48
CA ALA A 20 13.64 7.54 -2.48
C ALA A 20 14.01 7.08 -1.07
N GLY A 21 13.66 5.85 -0.71
CA GLY A 21 13.86 5.35 0.64
C GLY A 21 12.69 5.61 1.58
N THR A 22 11.67 6.39 1.21
CA THR A 22 10.54 6.74 2.11
C THR A 22 9.63 5.54 2.40
N TYR A 23 9.41 4.66 1.43
CA TYR A 23 8.50 3.53 1.54
C TYR A 23 9.22 2.17 1.45
N THR A 24 8.65 1.16 2.10
CA THR A 24 9.06 -0.25 2.04
C THR A 24 7.86 -1.15 1.81
N THR A 25 8.07 -2.42 1.45
CA THR A 25 6.99 -3.41 1.44
C THR A 25 6.50 -3.71 2.85
N GLY A 26 5.18 -3.80 3.02
CA GLY A 26 4.52 -4.30 4.22
C GLY A 26 3.85 -5.66 3.99
N ASP A 27 3.32 -6.23 5.08
CA ASP A 27 2.47 -7.41 5.01
C ASP A 27 1.17 -7.06 4.28
N ASN A 28 0.85 -7.83 3.25
CA ASN A 28 -0.25 -7.56 2.31
C ASN A 28 -1.51 -8.41 2.57
N ILE A 29 -1.49 -9.22 3.65
CA ILE A 29 -2.60 -10.08 4.07
C ILE A 29 -3.53 -9.30 5.01
N SER A 30 -4.82 -9.28 4.66
CA SER A 30 -5.92 -8.76 5.47
C SER A 30 -6.38 -9.76 6.54
N ILE A 31 -7.07 -9.26 7.57
CA ILE A 31 -7.57 -10.06 8.71
C ILE A 31 -8.57 -11.14 8.26
N ASP A 32 -9.30 -10.91 7.17
CA ASP A 32 -10.21 -11.89 6.56
C ASP A 32 -9.52 -12.93 5.67
N GLY A 33 -8.18 -12.91 5.62
CA GLY A 33 -7.37 -13.82 4.82
C GLY A 33 -7.30 -13.43 3.33
N THR A 34 -7.86 -12.29 2.94
CA THR A 34 -7.71 -11.76 1.57
C THR A 34 -6.38 -11.01 1.45
N GLU A 35 -5.72 -11.09 0.30
CA GLU A 35 -4.38 -10.50 0.11
C GLU A 35 -4.38 -9.55 -1.08
N CYS A 36 -3.89 -8.32 -0.87
CA CYS A 36 -3.58 -7.42 -1.97
C CYS A 36 -2.25 -7.84 -2.62
N ASP A 37 -2.06 -7.56 -3.91
CA ASP A 37 -0.83 -8.03 -4.58
C ASP A 37 0.42 -7.46 -3.88
N ILE A 38 0.39 -6.16 -3.57
CA ILE A 38 1.50 -5.45 -2.93
C ILE A 38 0.99 -4.30 -2.06
N LEU A 39 1.55 -4.19 -0.85
CA LEU A 39 1.37 -3.05 0.04
C LEU A 39 2.72 -2.35 0.28
N TYR A 40 2.75 -1.03 0.09
CA TYR A 40 3.84 -0.18 0.53
C TYR A 40 3.45 0.62 1.77
N LEU A 41 4.35 0.62 2.75
CA LEU A 41 4.21 1.34 4.00
C LEU A 41 5.35 2.36 4.17
N PRO A 42 5.08 3.54 4.76
CA PRO A 42 6.13 4.45 5.17
C PRO A 42 7.11 3.76 6.13
N ARG A 43 8.41 3.98 5.96
CA ARG A 43 9.45 3.30 6.76
C ARG A 43 9.54 3.77 8.21
N SER A 44 9.25 5.04 8.46
CA SER A 44 9.26 5.61 9.82
C SER A 44 7.84 5.97 10.25
N ALA A 45 7.54 5.72 11.53
CA ALA A 45 6.33 6.21 12.17
C ALA A 45 6.25 7.75 12.18
N ASP A 46 7.39 8.44 12.11
CA ASP A 46 7.47 9.91 12.07
C ASP A 46 6.97 10.48 10.73
N LEU A 47 6.86 9.64 9.70
CA LEU A 47 6.19 9.95 8.43
C LEU A 47 4.67 9.75 8.57
N ALA A 48 4.11 9.99 9.76
CA ALA A 48 2.72 9.70 10.12
C ALA A 48 1.69 10.32 9.18
N ASN A 49 2.02 11.35 8.40
CA ASN A 49 1.12 11.98 7.44
C ASN A 49 1.04 11.25 6.08
N LEU A 50 1.89 10.26 5.85
CA LEU A 50 1.94 9.52 4.59
C LEU A 50 0.99 8.31 4.64
N SER A 51 0.10 8.24 3.65
CA SER A 51 -0.81 7.11 3.50
C SER A 51 -0.08 5.86 2.99
N PRO A 52 -0.50 4.65 3.37
CA PRO A 52 -0.13 3.42 2.68
C PRO A 52 -0.45 3.48 1.19
N VAL A 53 0.30 2.75 0.37
CA VAL A 53 0.03 2.62 -1.08
C VAL A 53 -0.22 1.15 -1.40
N ILE A 54 -1.38 0.84 -1.97
CA ILE A 54 -1.71 -0.49 -2.47
C ILE A 54 -1.46 -0.52 -3.97
N VAL A 55 -0.76 -1.56 -4.43
CA VAL A 55 -0.53 -1.80 -5.85
C VAL A 55 -1.12 -3.15 -6.21
N GLU A 56 -2.10 -3.12 -7.09
CA GLU A 56 -2.73 -4.30 -7.68
C GLU A 56 -2.38 -4.38 -9.17
N ILE A 57 -2.02 -5.57 -9.65
CA ILE A 57 -1.60 -5.80 -11.03
C ILE A 57 -2.53 -6.82 -11.64
N GLN A 58 -3.30 -6.40 -12.64
CA GLN A 58 -4.20 -7.29 -13.37
C GLN A 58 -4.02 -7.15 -14.88
N HIS A 59 -4.24 -8.25 -15.59
CA HIS A 59 -4.30 -8.24 -17.05
C HIS A 59 -5.53 -7.49 -17.56
N THR A 60 -6.68 -7.69 -16.91
CA THR A 60 -7.94 -7.04 -17.25
C THR A 60 -8.56 -6.45 -15.99
N VAL A 61 -8.83 -5.15 -16.01
CA VAL A 61 -9.48 -4.44 -14.90
C VAL A 61 -10.99 -4.64 -15.02
N THR A 62 -11.55 -5.50 -14.17
CA THR A 62 -13.01 -5.72 -14.09
C THR A 62 -13.63 -4.93 -12.95
N ARG A 63 -14.97 -4.86 -12.90
CA ARG A 63 -15.70 -4.20 -11.81
C ARG A 63 -15.43 -4.90 -10.48
N GLU A 64 -15.45 -6.22 -10.47
CA GLU A 64 -15.21 -7.05 -9.28
C GLU A 64 -13.81 -6.78 -8.72
N PHE A 65 -12.82 -6.67 -9.63
CA PHE A 65 -11.47 -6.30 -9.26
C PHE A 65 -11.40 -4.90 -8.65
N MET A 66 -12.03 -3.89 -9.28
CA MET A 66 -12.07 -2.53 -8.73
C MET A 66 -12.76 -2.48 -7.37
N CYS A 67 -13.86 -3.22 -7.19
CA CYS A 67 -14.53 -3.34 -5.89
C CYS A 67 -13.60 -3.93 -4.84
N ARG A 68 -12.85 -4.98 -5.17
CA ARG A 68 -11.86 -5.60 -4.28
C ARG A 68 -10.73 -4.62 -3.90
N ALA A 69 -10.21 -3.86 -4.86
CA ALA A 69 -9.18 -2.86 -4.61
C ALA A 69 -9.65 -1.77 -3.63
N VAL A 70 -10.88 -1.27 -3.81
CA VAL A 70 -11.48 -0.28 -2.88
C VAL A 70 -11.67 -0.88 -1.49
N GLN A 71 -12.06 -2.15 -1.38
CA GLN A 71 -12.18 -2.82 -0.09
C GLN A 71 -10.84 -2.90 0.64
N TYR A 72 -9.74 -3.20 -0.07
CA TYR A 72 -8.40 -3.19 0.52
C TYR A 72 -7.98 -1.80 1.00
N GLU A 73 -8.33 -0.75 0.26
CA GLU A 73 -8.04 0.62 0.65
C GLU A 73 -8.72 0.98 1.98
N ILE A 74 -10.02 0.69 2.11
CA ILE A 74 -10.79 0.91 3.34
C ILE A 74 -10.15 0.14 4.51
N PHE A 75 -9.83 -1.13 4.29
CA PHE A 75 -9.21 -1.97 5.31
C PHE A 75 -7.83 -1.46 5.76
N CYS A 76 -6.97 -1.06 4.81
CA CYS A 76 -5.65 -0.51 5.10
C CYS A 76 -5.76 0.79 5.90
N ILE A 77 -6.72 1.65 5.57
CA ILE A 77 -7.02 2.86 6.33
C ILE A 77 -7.38 2.49 7.77
N GLU A 78 -8.33 1.56 7.99
CA GLU A 78 -8.75 1.16 9.33
C GLU A 78 -7.59 0.60 10.18
N LEU A 79 -6.78 -0.30 9.60
CA LEU A 79 -5.60 -0.85 10.28
C LEU A 79 -4.60 0.23 10.65
N TYR A 80 -4.30 1.13 9.72
CA TYR A 80 -3.31 2.17 9.90
C TYR A 80 -3.76 3.18 10.97
N TYR A 81 -5.04 3.57 10.98
CA TYR A 81 -5.60 4.41 12.04
C TYR A 81 -5.61 3.73 13.41
N LYS A 82 -5.91 2.43 13.48
CA LYS A 82 -5.84 1.67 14.76
C LYS A 82 -4.42 1.60 15.30
N LYS A 83 -3.42 1.35 14.46
CA LYS A 83 -2.01 1.30 14.89
C LYS A 83 -1.48 2.66 15.39
N ARG A 84 -2.04 3.80 14.97
CA ARG A 84 -1.67 5.13 15.50
C ARG A 84 -2.22 5.42 16.91
N GLN A 85 -3.20 4.65 17.40
CA GLN A 85 -3.86 4.89 18.69
C GLN A 85 -3.27 4.05 19.84
N GLN A 86 -2.26 3.21 19.56
CA GLN A 86 -1.53 2.38 20.53
C GLN A 86 -0.11 2.90 20.69
#